data_AF-A0A5C8PG98-F1
#
_entry.id   AF-A0A5C8PG98-F1
#
_cell.length_a   1.000
_cell.length_b   1.000
_cell.length_c   1.000
_cell.angle_alpha   90.00
_cell.angle_beta   90.00
_cell.angle_gamma   90.00
#
_symmetry.space_group_name_H-M   'P 1'
#
loop_
_entity.id
_entity.type
_entity.pdbx_description
1 polymer ?
#
loop_
_entity_poly.entity_id
_entity_poly.type
_entity_poly.pdbx_seq_one_letter_code
_entity_poly.pdbx_strand_id
1 'polypeptide(L)'
;MGNVTLVMTRQPLTEFLWLGDHYEVIDDEAERTHYFGVKNATTGKRVGGDKTARGAKSGQWGLMAVVEGPVVTAASRMTLAGVLDLLKSFAQRPAAVNAKPQVEMISLAGRNVSLVTDGSAPLKKLAEFDTMERYRTDSSKNSWYVRLPPRPFKPYPLDISQVDLVAGFHQKMKVRKGQAGKCLRVRDHDVKQSNGAMAGILLHEATNPSWLTGCISPRTRNNRQLSSDVKPCVEALDVVYRAMGTARRAHLIIVD
;
A
#
# COMPACT_ATOMS: atom_id res chain seq x y z
N MET A 1 -2.66 -22.78 -8.72
CA MET A 1 -2.92 -21.33 -8.63
C MET A 1 -1.68 -20.68 -8.05
N GLY A 2 -1.22 -19.57 -8.63
CA GLY A 2 0.01 -18.90 -8.22
C GLY A 2 -0.15 -18.12 -6.91
N ASN A 3 0.97 -17.71 -6.31
CA ASN A 3 0.97 -16.74 -5.22
C ASN A 3 0.61 -15.36 -5.76
N VAL A 4 -0.08 -14.55 -4.95
CA VAL A 4 -0.39 -13.15 -5.29
C VAL A 4 0.50 -12.21 -4.49
N THR A 5 1.17 -11.29 -5.19
CA THR A 5 1.93 -10.21 -4.59
C THR A 5 1.42 -8.87 -5.09
N LEU A 6 1.16 -7.96 -4.16
CA LEU A 6 0.83 -6.57 -4.39
C LEU A 6 2.11 -5.75 -4.25
N VAL A 7 2.60 -5.20 -5.34
CA VAL A 7 3.80 -4.35 -5.36
C VAL A 7 3.36 -2.91 -5.41
N MET A 8 3.55 -2.17 -4.32
CA MET A 8 3.09 -0.80 -4.15
C MET A 8 4.25 0.20 -4.10
N THR A 9 4.02 1.38 -4.64
CA THR A 9 4.86 2.56 -4.50
C THR A 9 4.01 3.80 -4.25
N ARG A 10 4.56 4.81 -3.59
CA ARG A 10 3.96 6.12 -3.34
C ARG A 10 4.47 7.18 -4.30
N GLN A 11 4.98 6.73 -5.45
CA GLN A 11 5.47 7.58 -6.52
C GLN A 11 4.49 7.55 -7.70
N PRO A 12 4.28 8.69 -8.41
CA PRO A 12 4.77 10.02 -8.06
C PRO A 12 4.16 10.52 -6.74
N LEU A 13 4.91 11.35 -6.00
CA LEU A 13 4.48 11.86 -4.71
C LEU A 13 3.34 12.86 -4.88
N THR A 14 2.11 12.40 -4.64
CA THR A 14 0.91 13.25 -4.60
C THR A 14 0.28 13.11 -3.23
N GLU A 15 0.40 14.14 -2.38
CA GLU A 15 -0.12 14.11 -1.01
C GLU A 15 -1.51 14.77 -0.95
N PHE A 16 -2.29 14.51 0.09
CA PHE A 16 -3.49 15.30 0.33
C PHE A 16 -3.68 15.65 1.81
N LEU A 17 -4.12 16.87 2.06
CA LEU A 17 -4.33 17.46 3.37
C LEU A 17 -5.82 17.47 3.71
N TRP A 18 -6.15 17.27 4.98
CA TRP A 18 -7.47 17.56 5.52
C TRP A 18 -7.38 18.83 6.36
N LEU A 19 -7.91 19.93 5.84
CA LEU A 19 -7.83 21.26 6.47
C LEU A 19 -9.01 21.57 7.40
N GLY A 20 -9.93 20.61 7.60
CA GLY A 20 -11.01 20.68 8.58
C GLY A 20 -12.40 20.60 7.95
N ASP A 21 -12.57 21.24 6.79
CA ASP A 21 -13.82 21.34 6.03
C ASP A 21 -13.66 20.83 4.58
N HIS A 22 -12.45 20.89 4.02
CA HIS A 22 -12.12 20.39 2.68
C HIS A 22 -10.80 19.61 2.65
N TYR A 23 -10.57 18.94 1.52
CA TYR A 23 -9.30 18.32 1.19
C TYR A 23 -8.57 19.15 0.14
N GLU A 24 -7.25 19.30 0.33
CA GLU A 24 -6.34 19.87 -0.65
C GLU A 24 -5.42 18.76 -1.20
N VAL A 25 -5.20 18.74 -2.51
CA VAL A 25 -4.25 17.84 -3.17
C VAL A 25 -2.97 18.61 -3.41
N ILE A 26 -1.84 18.01 -3.06
CA ILE A 26 -0.50 18.55 -3.31
C ILE A 26 0.16 17.64 -4.32
N ASP A 27 0.27 18.09 -5.56
CA ASP A 27 0.85 17.29 -6.65
C ASP A 27 2.11 17.89 -7.27
N ASP A 28 2.51 19.09 -6.84
CA ASP A 28 3.75 19.74 -7.24
C ASP A 28 4.60 20.26 -6.05
N GLU A 29 5.84 20.66 -6.35
CA GLU A 29 6.80 21.14 -5.35
C GLU A 29 6.50 22.56 -4.86
N ALA A 30 5.81 23.38 -5.67
CA ALA A 30 5.46 24.74 -5.31
C ALA A 30 4.36 24.75 -4.25
N GLU A 31 3.30 23.95 -4.42
CA GLU A 31 2.25 23.69 -3.43
C GLU A 31 2.84 23.04 -2.18
N ARG A 32 3.73 22.06 -2.35
CA ARG A 32 4.45 21.43 -1.22
C ARG A 32 5.21 22.45 -0.41
N THR A 33 5.89 23.38 -1.08
CA THR A 33 6.63 24.47 -0.43
C THR A 33 5.68 25.47 0.23
N HIS A 34 4.56 25.80 -0.41
CA HIS A 34 3.53 26.66 0.15
C HIS A 34 2.97 26.11 1.47
N TYR A 35 2.62 24.82 1.51
CA TYR A 35 2.01 24.20 2.69
C TYR A 35 3.03 23.78 3.75
N PHE A 36 4.14 23.16 3.38
CA PHE A 36 5.08 22.59 4.36
C PHE A 36 6.32 23.47 4.60
N GLY A 37 6.54 24.50 3.81
CA GLY A 37 7.76 25.31 3.85
C GLY A 37 9.00 24.54 3.38
N VAL A 38 10.14 25.23 3.38
CA VAL A 38 11.44 24.67 2.98
C VAL A 38 12.25 24.32 4.23
N LYS A 39 12.91 23.16 4.23
CA LYS A 39 13.86 22.81 5.28
C LYS A 39 15.16 23.59 5.04
N ASN A 40 15.51 24.48 5.95
CA ASN A 40 16.77 25.21 5.91
C ASN A 40 17.92 24.21 6.10
N ALA A 41 18.84 24.15 5.14
CA ALA A 41 19.92 23.16 5.11
C ALA A 41 20.88 23.29 6.30
N THR A 42 21.15 24.52 6.74
CA THR A 42 22.11 24.82 7.82
C THR A 42 21.54 24.52 9.20
N THR A 43 20.28 24.89 9.45
CA THR A 43 19.67 24.78 10.79
C THR A 43 18.79 23.55 10.95
N GLY A 44 18.44 22.88 9.85
CA GLY A 44 17.46 21.79 9.81
C GLY A 44 16.02 22.23 10.12
N LYS A 45 15.76 23.51 10.44
CA LYS A 45 14.43 24.04 10.76
C LYS A 45 13.64 24.32 9.48
N ARG A 46 12.32 24.13 9.52
CA ARG A 46 11.42 24.54 8.42
C ARG A 46 11.15 26.04 8.49
N VAL A 47 11.31 26.73 7.36
CA VAL A 47 11.02 28.16 7.17
C VAL A 47 9.84 28.30 6.21
N GLY A 48 8.91 29.19 6.53
CA GLY A 48 7.64 29.31 5.81
C GLY A 48 6.66 28.17 6.09
N GLY A 49 5.75 27.94 5.15
CA GLY A 49 4.69 26.95 5.25
C GLY A 49 3.45 27.45 5.99
N ASP A 50 2.28 27.01 5.55
CA ASP A 50 1.03 27.24 6.27
C ASP A 50 1.04 26.48 7.61
N LYS A 51 0.76 27.19 8.70
CA LYS A 51 0.64 26.60 10.03
C LYS A 51 -0.56 25.65 10.12
N THR A 52 -1.64 25.90 9.37
CA THR A 52 -2.83 25.03 9.36
C THR A 52 -2.52 23.68 8.72
N ALA A 53 -1.60 23.63 7.75
CA ALA A 53 -1.15 22.40 7.11
C ALA A 53 -0.27 21.52 8.02
N ARG A 54 0.25 22.06 9.13
CA ARG A 54 1.08 21.32 10.08
C ARG A 54 0.24 20.26 10.79
N GLY A 55 0.42 19.00 10.41
CA GLY A 55 -0.34 17.86 10.93
C GLY A 55 -1.66 17.61 10.21
N ALA A 56 -1.99 18.40 9.18
CA ALA A 56 -3.16 18.20 8.33
C ALA A 56 -2.98 17.07 7.29
N LYS A 57 -1.76 16.55 7.13
CA LYS A 57 -1.48 15.45 6.20
C LYS A 57 -2.42 14.28 6.52
N SER A 58 -3.17 13.87 5.51
CA SER A 58 -4.27 12.91 5.66
C SER A 58 -4.14 11.69 4.74
N GLY A 59 -3.23 11.76 3.77
CA GLY A 59 -2.83 10.62 2.97
C GLY A 59 -1.96 11.00 1.78
N GLN A 60 -1.76 10.02 0.91
CA GLN A 60 -1.09 10.19 -0.37
C GLN A 60 -1.65 9.22 -1.41
N TRP A 61 -1.51 9.61 -2.67
CA TRP A 61 -1.67 8.71 -3.79
C TRP A 61 -0.38 7.96 -4.10
N GLY A 62 -0.55 6.78 -4.68
CA GLY A 62 0.51 5.92 -5.16
C GLY A 62 0.01 5.00 -6.25
N LEU A 63 0.77 3.95 -6.52
CA LEU A 63 0.51 2.95 -7.53
C LEU A 63 0.75 1.54 -6.98
N MET A 64 -0.04 0.58 -7.44
CA MET A 64 0.09 -0.82 -7.07
C MET A 64 -0.05 -1.71 -8.29
N ALA A 65 0.91 -2.60 -8.50
CA ALA A 65 0.79 -3.71 -9.42
C ALA A 65 0.30 -4.96 -8.67
N VAL A 66 -0.63 -5.68 -9.28
CA VAL A 66 -1.02 -7.04 -8.85
C VAL A 66 -0.25 -8.04 -9.70
N VAL A 67 0.48 -8.91 -9.04
CA VAL A 67 1.32 -9.92 -9.67
C VAL A 67 0.90 -11.31 -9.19
N GLU A 68 0.73 -12.24 -10.13
CA GLU A 68 0.46 -13.65 -9.88
C GLU A 68 1.66 -14.49 -10.32
N GLY A 69 1.99 -15.54 -9.57
CA GLY A 69 2.96 -16.56 -9.96
C GLY A 69 3.85 -17.02 -8.80
N PRO A 70 5.17 -16.77 -8.86
CA PRO A 70 6.13 -17.23 -7.85
C PRO A 70 6.00 -16.44 -6.54
N VAL A 71 6.64 -16.93 -5.47
CA VAL A 71 6.74 -16.16 -4.22
C VAL A 71 7.72 -15.01 -4.43
N VAL A 72 7.25 -13.77 -4.31
CA VAL A 72 8.11 -12.59 -4.31
C VAL A 72 8.59 -12.33 -2.88
N THR A 73 9.90 -12.40 -2.68
CA THR A 73 10.53 -12.26 -1.35
C THR A 73 11.15 -10.88 -1.14
N ALA A 74 11.47 -10.17 -2.23
CA ALA A 74 11.93 -8.80 -2.20
C ALA A 74 11.54 -8.04 -3.47
N ALA A 75 11.51 -6.71 -3.38
CA ALA A 75 11.37 -5.83 -4.53
C ALA A 75 12.25 -4.60 -4.37
N SER A 76 12.83 -4.11 -5.46
CA SER A 76 13.77 -2.99 -5.45
C SER A 76 13.68 -2.14 -6.71
N ARG A 77 13.96 -0.85 -6.57
CA ARG A 77 14.15 0.08 -7.69
C ARG A 77 15.63 0.22 -8.09
N MET A 78 16.52 -0.58 -7.49
CA MET A 78 17.94 -0.59 -7.82
C MET A 78 18.19 -1.10 -9.24
N THR A 79 19.38 -0.81 -9.77
CA THR A 79 19.86 -1.41 -11.01
C THR A 79 19.97 -2.92 -10.88
N LEU A 80 19.92 -3.65 -11.99
CA LEU A 80 20.08 -5.11 -12.00
C LEU A 80 21.35 -5.57 -11.26
N ALA A 81 22.47 -4.84 -11.43
CA ALA A 81 23.71 -5.11 -10.71
C ALA A 81 23.53 -5.01 -9.18
N GLY A 82 22.87 -3.96 -8.70
CA GLY A 82 22.57 -3.80 -7.28
C GLY A 82 21.64 -4.88 -6.72
N VAL A 83 20.72 -5.39 -7.55
CA VAL A 83 19.83 -6.49 -7.17
C VAL A 83 20.55 -7.83 -7.15
N LEU A 84 21.49 -8.07 -8.06
CA LEU A 84 22.33 -9.29 -8.07
C LEU A 84 23.24 -9.35 -6.85
N ASP A 85 23.79 -8.21 -6.41
CA ASP A 85 24.56 -8.15 -5.16
C ASP A 85 23.68 -8.39 -3.94
N LEU A 86 22.44 -7.90 -3.98
CA LEU A 86 21.45 -8.19 -2.97
C LEU A 86 21.11 -9.69 -2.95
N LEU A 87 20.90 -10.34 -4.09
CA LEU A 87 20.64 -11.78 -4.19
C LEU A 87 21.75 -12.63 -3.56
N LYS A 88 23.02 -12.24 -3.70
CA LYS A 88 24.14 -12.95 -3.03
C LYS A 88 23.96 -12.97 -1.51
N SER A 89 23.36 -11.93 -0.93
CA SER A 89 23.03 -11.89 0.50
C SER A 89 21.82 -12.78 0.88
N PHE A 90 20.88 -13.01 -0.06
CA PHE A 90 19.73 -13.91 0.16
C PHE A 90 20.07 -15.38 -0.02
N ALA A 91 21.06 -15.72 -0.85
CA ALA A 91 21.56 -17.09 -1.01
C ALA A 91 22.11 -17.72 0.29
N GLN A 92 22.30 -16.92 1.35
CA GLN A 92 22.68 -17.38 2.69
C GLN A 92 21.48 -17.80 3.57
N ARG A 93 20.23 -17.63 3.11
CA ARG A 93 19.04 -18.11 3.83
C ARG A 93 18.69 -19.54 3.40
N PRO A 94 18.18 -20.40 4.31
CA PRO A 94 17.70 -21.72 3.94
C PRO A 94 16.56 -21.60 2.93
N ALA A 95 16.86 -21.88 1.66
CA ALA A 95 15.88 -21.90 0.59
C ALA A 95 15.00 -23.15 0.75
N ALA A 96 13.72 -23.05 0.37
CA ALA A 96 12.89 -24.23 0.19
C ALA A 96 13.58 -25.16 -0.82
N VAL A 97 13.54 -26.47 -0.57
CA VAL A 97 14.17 -27.48 -1.43
C VAL A 97 13.71 -27.26 -2.88
N ASN A 98 14.66 -26.99 -3.78
CA ASN A 98 14.48 -26.66 -5.21
C ASN A 98 14.16 -25.20 -5.61
N ALA A 99 14.08 -24.25 -4.68
CA ALA A 99 13.93 -22.83 -5.05
C ALA A 99 15.23 -22.30 -5.68
N LYS A 100 15.13 -21.75 -6.90
CA LYS A 100 16.22 -21.04 -7.57
C LYS A 100 15.84 -19.56 -7.61
N PRO A 101 16.41 -18.72 -6.74
CA PRO A 101 16.09 -17.30 -6.74
C PRO A 101 16.29 -16.69 -8.13
N GLN A 102 15.27 -16.00 -8.64
CA GLN A 102 15.31 -15.28 -9.92
C GLN A 102 15.04 -13.80 -9.72
N VAL A 103 15.51 -12.99 -10.66
CA VAL A 103 15.13 -11.58 -10.76
C VAL A 103 14.22 -11.41 -11.95
N GLU A 104 13.00 -10.98 -11.69
CA GLU A 104 12.04 -10.60 -12.72
C GLU A 104 11.78 -9.10 -12.62
N MET A 105 11.44 -8.44 -13.72
CA MET A 105 11.20 -6.99 -13.73
C MET A 105 9.75 -6.68 -14.09
N ILE A 106 9.17 -5.72 -13.39
CA ILE A 106 7.91 -5.08 -13.78
C ILE A 106 8.12 -3.58 -13.95
N SER A 107 7.31 -2.95 -14.81
CA SER A 107 7.18 -1.50 -14.82
C SER A 107 6.08 -1.07 -13.84
N LEU A 108 6.38 -0.11 -12.97
CA LEU A 108 5.46 0.51 -12.02
C LEU A 108 5.81 1.99 -11.86
N ALA A 109 4.81 2.86 -12.05
CA ALA A 109 4.99 4.32 -12.04
C ALA A 109 6.07 4.81 -13.02
N GLY A 110 6.10 4.25 -14.24
CA GLY A 110 7.05 4.61 -15.28
C GLY A 110 8.51 4.22 -14.98
N ARG A 111 8.74 3.37 -13.98
CA ARG A 111 10.06 2.94 -13.53
C ARG A 111 10.12 1.43 -13.41
N ASN A 112 11.30 0.87 -13.64
CA ASN A 112 11.54 -0.55 -13.44
C ASN A 112 11.60 -0.86 -11.94
N VAL A 113 10.95 -1.97 -11.57
CA VAL A 113 11.03 -2.57 -10.24
C VAL A 113 11.45 -4.02 -10.44
N SER A 114 12.60 -4.37 -9.88
CA SER A 114 13.10 -5.74 -9.85
C SER A 114 12.46 -6.48 -8.68
N LEU A 115 12.01 -7.70 -8.94
CA LEU A 115 11.35 -8.60 -8.00
C LEU A 115 12.23 -9.83 -7.84
N VAL A 116 12.60 -10.13 -6.60
CA VAL A 116 13.29 -11.38 -6.26
C VAL A 116 12.25 -12.45 -6.00
N THR A 117 12.23 -13.46 -6.86
CA THR A 117 11.26 -14.56 -6.83
C THR A 117 11.93 -15.87 -6.49
N ASP A 118 11.18 -16.85 -6.01
CA ASP A 118 11.68 -18.21 -5.75
C ASP A 118 11.83 -19.08 -7.02
N GLY A 119 11.46 -18.53 -8.18
CA GLY A 119 11.53 -19.20 -9.48
C GLY A 119 10.53 -20.36 -9.63
N SER A 120 9.53 -20.49 -8.75
CA SER A 120 8.62 -21.64 -8.74
C SER A 120 7.63 -21.64 -9.91
N ALA A 121 7.39 -20.48 -10.53
CA ALA A 121 6.48 -20.27 -11.64
C ALA A 121 6.84 -18.96 -12.39
N PRO A 122 6.42 -18.78 -13.65
CA PRO A 122 6.57 -17.50 -14.34
C PRO A 122 5.77 -16.39 -13.67
N LEU A 123 6.34 -15.18 -13.59
CA LEU A 123 5.65 -14.01 -13.08
C LEU A 123 4.70 -13.40 -14.12
N LYS A 124 3.47 -13.11 -13.70
CA LYS A 124 2.45 -12.45 -14.52
C LYS A 124 1.91 -11.21 -13.82
N LYS A 125 2.13 -10.02 -14.38
CA LYS A 125 1.44 -8.79 -13.96
C LYS A 125 -0.01 -8.84 -14.46
N LEU A 126 -0.97 -8.82 -13.53
CA LEU A 126 -2.40 -8.92 -13.84
C LEU A 126 -3.04 -7.54 -14.06
N ALA A 127 -2.70 -6.58 -13.21
CA ALA A 127 -3.30 -5.25 -13.22
C ALA A 127 -2.39 -4.21 -12.58
N GLU A 128 -2.70 -2.94 -12.83
CA GLU A 128 -2.14 -1.79 -12.12
C GLU A 128 -3.26 -0.87 -11.66
N PHE A 129 -3.14 -0.38 -10.43
CA PHE A 129 -4.14 0.42 -9.74
C PHE A 129 -3.49 1.67 -9.16
N ASP A 130 -4.22 2.78 -9.16
CA ASP A 130 -3.89 3.87 -8.26
C ASP A 130 -4.20 3.43 -6.82
N THR A 131 -3.46 3.94 -5.85
CA THR A 131 -3.69 3.63 -4.44
C THR A 131 -3.83 4.90 -3.63
N MET A 132 -4.84 4.95 -2.77
CA MET A 132 -4.99 6.00 -1.77
C MET A 132 -4.57 5.43 -0.41
N GLU A 133 -3.40 5.83 0.10
CA GLU A 133 -3.00 5.50 1.46
C GLU A 133 -3.41 6.65 2.40
N ARG A 134 -4.31 6.38 3.35
CA ARG A 134 -4.71 7.38 4.35
C ARG A 134 -3.88 7.21 5.62
N TYR A 135 -3.23 8.29 6.03
CA TYR A 135 -2.39 8.35 7.22
C TYR A 135 -2.27 9.78 7.74
N ARG A 136 -2.01 9.91 9.05
CA ARG A 136 -1.73 11.16 9.76
C ARG A 136 -0.34 11.17 10.39
N THR A 137 0.26 10.00 10.61
CA THR A 137 1.60 9.84 11.20
C THR A 137 2.34 8.68 10.55
N ASP A 138 3.66 8.67 10.75
CA ASP A 138 4.62 7.64 10.39
C ASP A 138 5.19 6.89 11.62
N SER A 139 4.87 7.33 12.83
CA SER A 139 5.59 6.98 14.07
C SER A 139 4.73 6.24 15.11
N SER A 140 3.83 5.37 14.63
CA SER A 140 3.01 4.45 15.45
C SER A 140 2.31 5.08 16.67
N LYS A 141 1.82 6.32 16.54
CA LYS A 141 1.11 7.00 17.63
C LYS A 141 -0.30 6.43 17.81
N ASN A 142 -0.61 6.00 19.03
CA ASN A 142 -1.76 5.20 19.46
C ASN A 142 -3.19 5.73 19.17
N SER A 143 -3.36 6.81 18.40
CA SER A 143 -4.68 7.42 18.10
C SER A 143 -4.82 7.98 16.70
N TRP A 144 -3.80 7.82 15.84
CA TRP A 144 -3.74 8.45 14.53
C TRP A 144 -3.64 7.39 13.43
N TYR A 145 -4.08 7.72 12.21
CA TYR A 145 -3.81 6.87 11.06
C TYR A 145 -2.28 6.79 10.83
N VAL A 146 -1.73 5.60 10.65
CA VAL A 146 -0.32 5.29 10.55
C VAL A 146 0.00 4.79 9.15
N ARG A 147 1.04 5.37 8.56
CA ARG A 147 1.62 4.94 7.30
C ARG A 147 2.48 3.70 7.51
N LEU A 148 2.35 2.68 6.65
CA LEU A 148 3.21 1.50 6.73
C LEU A 148 4.65 1.87 6.33
N PRO A 149 5.70 1.43 7.04
CA PRO A 149 7.05 1.62 6.54
C PRO A 149 7.26 0.80 5.24
N PRO A 150 8.04 1.30 4.26
CA PRO A 150 8.54 0.48 3.17
C PRO A 150 9.21 -0.80 3.69
N ARG A 151 8.95 -1.93 3.04
CA ARG A 151 9.59 -3.20 3.36
C ARG A 151 10.03 -3.93 2.09
N PRO A 152 11.00 -3.39 1.36
CA PRO A 152 11.48 -3.98 0.11
C PRO A 152 12.02 -5.40 0.27
N PHE A 153 12.40 -5.82 1.48
CA PHE A 153 13.06 -7.11 1.75
C PHE A 153 12.30 -8.03 2.73
N LYS A 154 11.09 -7.63 3.14
CA LYS A 154 10.23 -8.39 4.07
C LYS A 154 8.75 -8.10 3.76
N PRO A 155 8.17 -8.76 2.75
CA PRO A 155 6.78 -8.56 2.35
C PRO A 155 5.84 -8.70 3.53
N TYR A 156 4.83 -7.83 3.63
CA TYR A 156 3.78 -7.98 4.61
C TYR A 156 2.83 -9.11 4.18
N PRO A 157 2.56 -10.12 5.02
CA PRO A 157 1.52 -11.09 4.72
C PRO A 157 0.13 -10.41 4.74
N LEU A 158 -0.74 -10.84 3.83
CA LEU A 158 -2.12 -10.39 3.73
C LEU A 158 -3.08 -11.56 3.92
N ASP A 159 -4.03 -11.40 4.83
CA ASP A 159 -5.13 -12.34 5.04
C ASP A 159 -6.46 -11.74 4.61
N ILE A 160 -7.30 -12.52 3.94
CA ILE A 160 -8.71 -12.14 3.77
C ILE A 160 -9.40 -12.20 5.13
N SER A 161 -9.96 -11.07 5.54
CA SER A 161 -10.83 -10.98 6.71
C SER A 161 -12.25 -10.66 6.26
N GLN A 162 -13.24 -11.34 6.83
CA GLN A 162 -14.65 -11.00 6.69
C GLN A 162 -15.04 -10.09 7.84
N VAL A 163 -15.71 -8.97 7.53
CA VAL A 163 -16.00 -7.93 8.51
C VAL A 163 -17.43 -7.41 8.31
N ASP A 164 -18.26 -7.55 9.35
CA ASP A 164 -19.67 -7.15 9.30
C ASP A 164 -19.85 -5.65 9.05
N LEU A 165 -18.93 -4.81 9.55
CA LEU A 165 -18.94 -3.37 9.25
C LEU A 165 -18.82 -3.08 7.74
N VAL A 166 -17.99 -3.87 7.03
CA VAL A 166 -17.85 -3.74 5.57
C VAL A 166 -19.13 -4.25 4.88
N ALA A 167 -19.75 -5.32 5.40
CA ALA A 167 -21.02 -5.82 4.88
C ALA A 167 -22.16 -4.79 5.03
N GLY A 168 -22.27 -4.16 6.20
CA GLY A 168 -23.22 -3.09 6.48
C GLY A 168 -22.99 -1.87 5.59
N PHE A 169 -21.72 -1.53 5.32
CA PHE A 169 -21.38 -0.49 4.35
C PHE A 169 -21.84 -0.85 2.93
N HIS A 170 -21.60 -2.07 2.45
CA HIS A 170 -22.09 -2.53 1.15
C HIS A 170 -23.60 -2.45 1.03
N GLN A 171 -24.34 -2.76 2.11
CA GLN A 171 -25.79 -2.64 2.16
C GLN A 171 -26.23 -1.18 2.08
N LYS A 172 -25.62 -0.29 2.89
CA LYS A 172 -25.94 1.15 2.91
C LYS A 172 -25.65 1.82 1.57
N MET A 173 -24.48 1.54 0.99
CA MET A 173 -24.03 2.15 -0.27
C MET A 173 -24.56 1.43 -1.51
N LYS A 174 -25.32 0.33 -1.34
CA LYS A 174 -25.87 -0.49 -2.43
C LYS A 174 -24.82 -1.02 -3.41
N VAL A 175 -23.59 -1.27 -2.95
CA VAL A 175 -22.47 -1.69 -3.82
C VAL A 175 -22.41 -3.21 -3.98
N ARG A 176 -22.69 -3.97 -2.91
CA ARG A 176 -22.73 -5.44 -2.90
C ARG A 176 -23.75 -5.96 -1.89
N LYS A 177 -25.02 -5.57 -2.06
CA LYS A 177 -26.10 -5.91 -1.13
C LYS A 177 -26.19 -7.43 -0.93
N GLY A 178 -26.19 -7.87 0.33
CA GLY A 178 -26.30 -9.29 0.69
C GLY A 178 -25.01 -10.10 0.59
N GLN A 179 -23.88 -9.48 0.21
CA GLN A 179 -22.57 -10.15 0.21
C GLN A 179 -21.81 -9.87 1.51
N ALA A 180 -21.04 -10.86 1.97
CA ALA A 180 -20.11 -10.67 3.08
C ALA A 180 -19.08 -9.58 2.74
N GLY A 181 -18.87 -8.65 3.66
CA GLY A 181 -17.84 -7.62 3.54
C GLY A 181 -16.45 -8.23 3.68
N LYS A 182 -15.55 -7.92 2.75
CA LYS A 182 -14.19 -8.46 2.73
C LYS A 182 -13.16 -7.33 2.81
N CYS A 183 -12.03 -7.63 3.43
CA CYS A 183 -10.84 -6.78 3.37
C CYS A 183 -9.58 -7.65 3.43
N LEU A 184 -8.45 -7.10 3.00
CA LEU A 184 -7.14 -7.72 3.21
C LEU A 184 -6.49 -7.06 4.42
N ARG A 185 -6.28 -7.86 5.46
CA ARG A 185 -5.58 -7.42 6.66
C ARG A 185 -4.08 -7.58 6.48
N VAL A 186 -3.35 -6.48 6.64
CA VAL A 186 -1.89 -6.48 6.69
C VAL A 186 -1.43 -7.07 8.02
N ARG A 187 -0.47 -8.00 7.98
CA ARG A 187 0.12 -8.66 9.15
C ARG A 187 1.57 -8.25 9.36
N ASP A 188 2.15 -8.70 10.48
CA ASP A 188 3.58 -8.55 10.80
C ASP A 188 4.05 -7.08 10.87
N HIS A 189 3.16 -6.14 11.21
CA HIS A 189 3.52 -4.75 11.49
C HIS A 189 3.47 -4.45 12.99
N ASP A 190 4.24 -3.45 13.42
CA ASP A 190 4.37 -3.11 14.85
C ASP A 190 3.34 -2.08 15.32
N VAL A 191 2.46 -1.61 14.44
CA VAL A 191 1.42 -0.63 14.77
C VAL A 191 0.38 -1.21 15.74
N LYS A 192 0.18 -0.52 16.86
CA LYS A 192 -0.77 -0.88 17.93
C LYS A 192 -1.87 0.17 18.07
N GLN A 193 -3.01 -0.26 18.59
CA GLN A 193 -4.06 0.60 19.10
C GLN A 193 -3.72 1.10 20.52
N SER A 194 -4.47 2.09 21.03
CA SER A 194 -4.32 2.60 22.39
C SER A 194 -4.45 1.54 23.49
N ASN A 195 -5.21 0.48 23.25
CA ASN A 195 -5.37 -0.67 24.15
C ASN A 195 -4.24 -1.73 24.02
N GLY A 196 -3.20 -1.47 23.24
CA GLY A 196 -2.08 -2.39 23.02
C GLY A 196 -2.34 -3.51 22.00
N ALA A 197 -3.58 -3.65 21.49
CA ALA A 197 -3.90 -4.62 20.46
C ALA A 197 -3.24 -4.26 19.12
N MET A 198 -2.94 -5.26 18.29
CA MET A 198 -2.45 -5.02 16.92
C MET A 198 -3.50 -4.25 16.13
N ALA A 199 -3.11 -3.11 15.59
CA ALA A 199 -4.01 -2.32 14.77
C ALA A 199 -4.42 -3.04 13.48
N GLY A 200 -5.56 -2.66 12.93
CA GLY A 200 -5.89 -3.00 11.56
C GLY A 200 -5.27 -2.00 10.59
N ILE A 201 -4.40 -2.49 9.72
CA ILE A 201 -4.11 -1.80 8.46
C ILE A 201 -4.71 -2.64 7.34
N LEU A 202 -5.59 -2.03 6.54
CA LEU A 202 -6.37 -2.75 5.54
C LEU A 202 -6.11 -2.27 4.13
N LEU A 203 -6.18 -3.21 3.19
CA LEU A 203 -6.69 -2.93 1.86
C LEU A 203 -8.18 -3.25 1.87
N HIS A 204 -9.03 -2.23 1.72
CA HIS A 204 -10.45 -2.35 2.05
C HIS A 204 -11.40 -1.79 0.99
N GLU A 205 -12.63 -2.31 1.01
CA GLU A 205 -13.74 -1.91 0.14
C GLU A 205 -14.60 -0.76 0.70
N ALA A 206 -14.42 -0.39 1.98
CA ALA A 206 -15.39 0.44 2.73
C ALA A 206 -14.76 1.49 3.66
N THR A 207 -15.53 2.50 4.09
CA THR A 207 -15.02 3.54 5.00
C THR A 207 -14.65 3.02 6.39
N ASN A 208 -13.52 3.53 6.89
CA ASN A 208 -12.91 3.44 8.22
C ASN A 208 -13.67 2.65 9.32
N PRO A 209 -13.49 1.32 9.47
CA PRO A 209 -13.97 0.61 10.64
C PRO A 209 -13.21 1.06 11.91
N SER A 210 -13.86 1.05 13.07
CA SER A 210 -13.36 1.66 14.33
C SER A 210 -12.01 1.11 14.85
N TRP A 211 -11.57 -0.04 14.35
CA TRP A 211 -10.29 -0.67 14.70
C TRP A 211 -9.18 -0.38 13.68
N LEU A 212 -9.48 0.37 12.63
CA LEU A 212 -8.53 0.74 11.58
C LEU A 212 -7.69 1.93 12.03
N THR A 213 -6.37 1.75 11.99
CA THR A 213 -5.41 2.83 12.24
C THR A 213 -4.62 3.15 10.98
N GLY A 214 -5.09 2.77 9.79
CA GLY A 214 -4.46 3.08 8.51
C GLY A 214 -5.09 2.28 7.38
N CYS A 215 -5.17 2.84 6.17
CA CYS A 215 -5.71 2.10 5.04
C CYS A 215 -5.04 2.41 3.71
N ILE A 216 -5.10 1.43 2.82
CA ILE A 216 -4.72 1.52 1.42
C ILE A 216 -5.96 1.16 0.59
N SER A 217 -6.54 2.13 -0.11
CA SER A 217 -7.66 1.90 -1.01
C SER A 217 -7.11 1.82 -2.44
N PRO A 218 -6.93 0.61 -3.02
CA PRO A 218 -6.62 0.50 -4.44
C PRO A 218 -7.83 0.98 -5.24
N ARG A 219 -7.60 1.58 -6.40
CA ARG A 219 -8.61 2.11 -7.30
C ARG A 219 -8.22 1.79 -8.73
N THR A 220 -9.21 1.56 -9.58
CA THR A 220 -8.97 1.47 -11.03
C THR A 220 -8.16 2.68 -11.52
N ARG A 221 -7.27 2.44 -12.50
CA ARG A 221 -6.29 3.44 -12.94
C ARG A 221 -6.98 4.75 -13.34
N ASN A 222 -6.36 5.87 -12.97
CA ASN A 222 -6.81 7.25 -13.18
C ASN A 222 -8.07 7.67 -12.39
N ASN A 223 -8.60 6.83 -11.50
CA ASN A 223 -9.72 7.20 -10.62
C ASN A 223 -9.23 7.76 -9.27
N ARG A 224 -8.58 8.93 -9.31
CA ARG A 224 -8.01 9.62 -8.14
C ARG A 224 -8.98 10.57 -7.42
N GLN A 225 -10.27 10.30 -7.47
CA GLN A 225 -11.25 11.12 -6.76
C GLN A 225 -11.17 10.87 -5.24
N LEU A 226 -11.08 11.93 -4.43
CA LEU A 226 -11.05 11.82 -2.96
C LEU A 226 -12.42 11.47 -2.36
N SER A 227 -13.50 11.70 -3.13
CA SER A 227 -14.90 11.49 -2.74
C SER A 227 -15.27 10.00 -2.62
N SER A 228 -16.51 9.77 -2.17
CA SER A 228 -17.16 8.50 -1.83
C SER A 228 -17.33 7.50 -2.98
N ASP A 229 -16.53 7.58 -4.05
CA ASP A 229 -16.62 6.62 -5.14
C ASP A 229 -16.02 5.28 -4.73
N VAL A 230 -16.91 4.38 -4.34
CA VAL A 230 -16.61 3.04 -3.83
C VAL A 230 -16.30 2.08 -4.98
N LYS A 231 -16.91 2.32 -6.15
CA LYS A 231 -16.91 1.36 -7.26
C LYS A 231 -15.50 1.06 -7.78
N PRO A 232 -14.62 2.06 -8.05
CA PRO A 232 -13.23 1.82 -8.43
C PRO A 232 -12.45 0.96 -7.44
N CYS A 233 -12.78 1.07 -6.15
CA CYS A 233 -12.09 0.33 -5.11
C CYS A 233 -12.52 -1.13 -5.04
N VAL A 234 -13.83 -1.33 -5.12
CA VAL A 234 -14.48 -2.65 -5.19
C VAL A 234 -14.02 -3.42 -6.43
N GLU A 235 -13.97 -2.77 -7.59
CA GLU A 235 -13.48 -3.38 -8.84
C GLU A 235 -12.00 -3.77 -8.75
N ALA A 236 -11.16 -2.90 -8.17
CA ALA A 236 -9.74 -3.21 -7.98
C ALA A 236 -9.53 -4.40 -7.04
N LEU A 237 -10.28 -4.47 -5.94
CA LEU A 237 -10.19 -5.58 -5.00
C LEU A 237 -10.77 -6.89 -5.55
N ASP A 238 -11.77 -6.85 -6.43
CA ASP A 238 -12.26 -8.04 -7.12
C ASP A 238 -11.17 -8.71 -7.98
N VAL A 239 -10.32 -7.91 -8.64
CA VAL A 239 -9.18 -8.45 -9.37
C VAL A 239 -8.21 -9.16 -8.43
N VAL A 240 -7.92 -8.56 -7.27
CA VAL A 240 -7.04 -9.17 -6.27
C VAL A 240 -7.65 -10.46 -5.71
N TYR A 241 -8.93 -10.44 -5.32
CA TYR A 241 -9.60 -11.62 -4.77
C TYR A 241 -9.72 -12.75 -5.77
N ARG A 242 -9.99 -12.44 -7.05
CA ARG A 242 -10.01 -13.43 -8.11
C ARG A 242 -8.64 -14.06 -8.31
N ALA A 243 -7.58 -13.26 -8.31
CA ALA A 243 -6.20 -13.74 -8.41
C ALA A 243 -5.80 -14.64 -7.24
N MET A 244 -6.26 -14.31 -6.02
CA MET A 244 -5.97 -15.11 -4.83
C MET A 244 -6.66 -16.49 -4.85
N GLY A 245 -7.73 -16.64 -5.63
CA GLY A 245 -8.48 -17.89 -5.76
C GLY A 245 -8.82 -18.52 -4.40
N THR A 246 -8.57 -19.83 -4.26
CA THR A 246 -8.78 -20.57 -3.01
C THR A 246 -7.61 -20.44 -2.02
N ALA A 247 -6.46 -19.93 -2.45
CA ALA A 247 -5.25 -19.85 -1.61
C ALA A 247 -5.41 -18.87 -0.44
N ARG A 248 -6.30 -17.87 -0.57
CA ARG A 248 -6.63 -16.84 0.44
C ARG A 248 -5.43 -16.11 1.06
N ARG A 249 -4.25 -16.20 0.45
CA ARG A 249 -3.00 -15.58 0.90
C ARG A 249 -2.42 -14.72 -0.19
N ALA A 250 -2.00 -13.52 0.20
CA ALA A 250 -1.27 -12.59 -0.67
C ALA A 250 -0.17 -11.91 0.15
N HIS A 251 0.72 -11.20 -0.52
CA HIS A 251 1.73 -10.37 0.14
C HIS A 251 1.65 -8.93 -0.37
N LEU A 252 2.03 -7.98 0.47
CA LEU A 252 2.22 -6.57 0.09
C LEU A 252 3.70 -6.22 0.24
N ILE A 253 4.29 -5.67 -0.82
CA ILE A 253 5.63 -5.08 -0.78
C ILE A 253 5.51 -3.61 -1.14
N ILE A 254 6.06 -2.75 -0.29
CA ILE A 254 6.15 -1.30 -0.54
C ILE A 254 7.60 -0.97 -0.86
N VAL A 255 7.86 -0.41 -2.04
CA VAL A 255 9.19 -0.32 -2.69
C VAL A 255 9.83 1.07 -2.66
N ASP A 256 9.28 2.00 -1.87
CA ASP A 256 9.75 3.39 -1.79
C ASP A 256 11.04 3.57 -1.02
#